data_AF-A0A2T4TY22-F1
#
_entry.id   AF-A0A2T4TY22-F1
#
_cell.length_a   1.000
_cell.length_b   1.000
_cell.length_c   1.000
_cell.angle_alpha   90.00
_cell.angle_beta   90.00
_cell.angle_gamma   90.00
#
_symmetry.space_group_name_H-M   'P 1'
#
loop_
_entity.id
_entity.type
_entity.pdbx_description
1 polymer ?
#
loop_
_entity_poly.entity_id
_entity_poly.type
_entity_poly.pdbx_seq_one_letter_code
_entity_poly.pdbx_strand_id
1 'polypeptide(L)'
;MVGSIIALLGFVFGITMTNDGVLEPVQVVLRSSVVEIDGQPATLDRLLGVNPWILVVTFVIVGGWWLLKSPAGGYQRGWSWTRSGITIGLIATAAWPISALTGREYGLSITEPIRTISGFLFTGETSLLTWGSFMWVGLIAGAYVAARSHGEFAWRAPGAQRLLQALGGGLLMGVGAGIAGGCNIGHGLTGVPLFGLSSVTATLGIILGVWVGVYLLFGSIAFERGPRNAQRA
;
A
#
# COMPACT_ATOMS: atom_id res chain seq x y z
N MET A 1 12.89 14.42 0.72
CA MET A 1 12.87 13.50 1.87
C MET A 1 12.18 14.11 3.09
N VAL A 2 12.27 15.42 3.33
CA VAL A 2 11.56 16.04 4.48
C VAL A 2 10.04 15.89 4.35
N GLY A 3 9.48 16.16 3.16
CA GLY A 3 8.03 16.02 2.94
C GLY A 3 7.48 14.61 3.20
N SER A 4 8.23 13.56 2.84
CA SER A 4 7.81 12.17 3.10
C SER A 4 7.91 11.80 4.58
N ILE A 5 8.87 12.38 5.33
CA ILE A 5 8.95 12.22 6.78
C ILE A 5 7.74 12.88 7.45
N ILE A 6 7.40 14.11 7.02
CA ILE A 6 6.22 14.81 7.54
C ILE A 6 4.92 14.06 7.20
N ALA A 7 4.81 13.51 5.99
CA ALA A 7 3.67 12.66 5.63
C ALA A 7 3.62 11.37 6.48
N LEU A 8 4.76 10.75 6.76
CA LEU A 8 4.84 9.58 7.63
C LEU A 8 4.40 9.93 9.06
N LEU A 9 4.80 11.08 9.60
CA LEU A 9 4.32 11.53 10.92
C LEU A 9 2.81 11.72 10.92
N GLY A 10 2.25 12.33 9.89
CA GLY A 10 0.79 12.43 9.72
C GLY A 10 0.13 11.05 9.69
N PHE A 11 0.70 10.11 8.94
CA PHE A 11 0.20 8.74 8.85
C PHE A 11 0.23 8.02 10.20
N VAL A 12 1.33 8.11 10.94
CA VAL A 12 1.47 7.55 12.30
C VAL A 12 0.41 8.14 13.23
N PHE A 13 0.17 9.45 13.17
CA PHE A 13 -0.85 10.08 13.99
C PHE A 13 -2.27 9.64 13.61
N GLY A 14 -2.57 9.55 12.31
CA GLY A 14 -3.87 9.11 11.84
C GLY A 14 -4.18 7.65 12.19
N ILE A 15 -3.18 6.76 12.09
CA ILE A 15 -3.35 5.35 12.40
C ILE A 15 -3.51 5.11 13.91
N THR A 16 -2.75 5.80 14.75
CA THR A 16 -2.88 5.67 16.22
C THR A 16 -4.22 6.25 16.69
N MET A 17 -4.64 7.40 16.16
CA MET A 17 -5.95 7.98 16.45
C MET A 17 -7.11 7.03 16.11
N THR A 18 -6.94 6.21 15.07
CA THR A 18 -7.99 5.31 14.56
C THR A 18 -8.02 3.96 15.26
N ASN A 19 -6.89 3.40 15.67
CA ASN A 19 -6.84 2.07 16.29
C ASN A 19 -6.82 2.12 17.81
N ASP A 20 -6.21 3.15 18.39
CA ASP A 20 -5.89 3.21 19.83
C ASP A 20 -6.30 4.57 20.44
N GLY A 21 -7.17 5.32 19.75
CA GLY A 21 -7.47 6.71 20.08
C GLY A 21 -8.92 7.12 19.82
N VAL A 22 -9.14 8.42 19.61
CA VAL A 22 -10.49 9.02 19.56
C VAL A 22 -11.39 8.45 18.45
N LEU A 23 -10.82 7.93 17.37
CA LEU A 23 -11.57 7.35 16.25
C LEU A 23 -11.76 5.83 16.35
N GLU A 24 -11.26 5.18 17.41
CA GLU A 24 -11.45 3.75 17.65
C GLU A 24 -12.95 3.35 17.66
N PRO A 25 -13.87 4.07 18.34
CA PRO A 25 -15.28 3.69 18.33
C PRO A 25 -15.87 3.71 16.92
N VAL A 26 -15.46 4.67 16.10
CA VAL A 26 -15.90 4.80 14.71
C VAL A 26 -15.34 3.63 13.89
N GLN A 27 -14.07 3.30 14.07
CA GLN A 27 -13.43 2.17 13.40
C GLN A 27 -14.13 0.85 13.74
N VAL A 28 -14.42 0.60 15.02
CA VAL A 28 -15.08 -0.61 15.49
C VAL A 28 -16.49 -0.72 14.91
N VAL A 29 -17.26 0.37 14.91
CA VAL A 29 -18.60 0.39 14.30
C VAL A 29 -18.52 0.08 12.80
N LEU A 30 -17.61 0.72 12.07
CA LEU A 30 -17.44 0.50 10.64
C LEU A 30 -16.96 -0.92 10.30
N ARG A 31 -16.20 -1.55 11.19
CA ARG A 31 -15.69 -2.92 11.02
C ARG A 31 -16.59 -4.01 11.61
N SER A 32 -17.63 -3.64 12.36
CA SER A 32 -18.56 -4.60 12.95
C SER A 32 -19.30 -5.45 11.91
N SER A 33 -19.45 -4.92 10.70
CA SER A 33 -20.05 -5.64 9.57
C SER A 33 -19.00 -6.51 8.89
N VAL A 34 -18.83 -7.73 9.40
CA VAL A 34 -17.97 -8.74 8.77
C VAL A 34 -18.81 -9.56 7.80
N VAL A 35 -18.40 -9.57 6.53
CA VAL A 35 -18.99 -10.44 5.51
C VAL A 35 -18.17 -11.72 5.44
N GLU A 36 -18.78 -12.83 5.84
CA GLU A 36 -18.19 -14.17 5.76
C GLU A 36 -18.95 -15.01 4.73
N ILE A 37 -18.22 -15.89 4.03
CA ILE A 37 -18.79 -16.90 3.16
C ILE A 37 -18.41 -18.24 3.78
N ASP A 38 -19.40 -19.02 4.21
CA ASP A 38 -19.23 -20.32 4.87
C ASP A 38 -18.33 -20.29 6.13
N GLY A 39 -18.43 -19.21 6.92
CA GLY A 39 -17.64 -19.03 8.16
C GLY A 39 -16.15 -18.78 7.92
N GLN A 40 -15.79 -18.36 6.70
CA GLN A 40 -14.43 -18.05 6.28
C GLN A 40 -14.36 -16.66 5.63
N PRO A 41 -13.16 -16.05 5.52
CA PRO A 41 -13.00 -14.75 4.88
C PRO A 41 -13.60 -14.75 3.47
N ALA A 42 -14.37 -13.71 3.13
CA ALA A 42 -15.03 -13.61 1.85
C ALA A 42 -14.00 -13.41 0.71
N THR A 43 -13.81 -14.44 -0.11
CA THR A 43 -12.93 -14.44 -1.27
C THR A 43 -13.72 -14.73 -2.55
N LEU A 44 -13.20 -14.31 -3.71
CA LEU A 44 -13.90 -14.45 -4.99
C LEU A 44 -14.10 -15.93 -5.39
N ASP A 45 -13.14 -16.80 -5.08
CA ASP A 45 -13.23 -18.24 -5.32
C ASP A 45 -14.40 -18.87 -4.56
N ARG A 46 -14.59 -18.48 -3.30
CA ARG A 46 -15.70 -18.95 -2.47
C ARG A 46 -17.04 -18.38 -2.91
N LEU A 47 -17.08 -17.10 -3.28
CA LEU A 47 -18.28 -16.47 -3.82
C LEU A 47 -18.79 -17.16 -5.09
N LEU A 48 -17.87 -17.60 -5.95
CA LEU A 48 -18.19 -18.30 -7.19
C LEU A 48 -18.32 -19.82 -7.01
N GLY A 49 -17.97 -20.37 -5.85
CA GLY A 49 -17.94 -21.81 -5.60
C GLY A 49 -16.94 -22.57 -6.49
N VAL A 50 -15.88 -21.91 -6.95
CA VAL A 50 -14.88 -22.49 -7.87
C VAL A 50 -13.57 -22.78 -7.16
N ASN A 51 -12.80 -23.73 -7.70
CA ASN A 51 -11.45 -23.99 -7.21
C ASN A 51 -10.56 -22.73 -7.41
N PRO A 52 -9.82 -22.26 -6.39
CA PRO A 52 -8.96 -21.08 -6.48
C PRO A 52 -7.96 -21.13 -7.64
N TRP A 53 -7.45 -22.32 -7.99
CA TRP A 53 -6.51 -22.49 -9.09
C TRP A 53 -7.10 -22.14 -10.45
N ILE A 54 -8.42 -22.29 -10.64
CA ILE A 54 -9.09 -21.88 -11.87
C ILE A 54 -9.01 -20.36 -12.02
N LEU A 55 -9.23 -19.61 -10.93
CA LEU A 55 -9.07 -18.16 -10.92
C LEU A 55 -7.61 -17.77 -11.16
N VAL A 56 -6.66 -18.40 -10.45
CA VAL A 56 -5.23 -18.13 -10.63
C VAL A 56 -4.83 -18.30 -12.10
N VAL A 57 -5.13 -19.47 -12.68
CA VAL A 57 -4.80 -19.76 -14.09
C VAL A 57 -5.47 -18.76 -15.02
N THR A 58 -6.73 -18.41 -14.78
CA THR A 58 -7.46 -17.43 -15.60
C THR A 58 -6.81 -16.05 -15.55
N PHE A 59 -6.53 -15.52 -14.35
CA PHE A 59 -5.88 -14.21 -14.21
C PHE A 59 -4.44 -14.20 -14.73
N VAL A 60 -3.69 -15.28 -14.58
CA VAL A 60 -2.33 -15.40 -15.13
C VAL A 60 -2.35 -15.44 -16.65
N ILE A 61 -3.26 -16.20 -17.27
CA ILE A 61 -3.38 -16.28 -18.73
C ILE A 61 -3.84 -14.94 -19.30
N VAL A 62 -4.96 -14.39 -18.79
CA VAL A 62 -5.54 -13.15 -19.31
C VAL A 62 -4.62 -11.97 -19.03
N GLY A 63 -4.12 -11.85 -17.80
CA GLY A 63 -3.19 -10.80 -17.39
C GLY A 63 -1.85 -10.92 -18.12
N GLY A 64 -1.30 -12.12 -18.23
CA GLY A 64 -0.07 -12.38 -18.98
C GLY A 64 -0.22 -12.04 -20.46
N TRP A 65 -1.31 -12.45 -21.10
CA TRP A 65 -1.61 -12.10 -22.49
C TRP A 65 -1.74 -10.60 -22.69
N TRP A 66 -2.48 -9.91 -21.80
CA TRP A 66 -2.62 -8.46 -21.85
C TRP A 66 -1.28 -7.74 -21.65
N LEU A 67 -0.46 -8.20 -20.70
CA LEU A 67 0.87 -7.64 -20.43
C LEU A 67 1.82 -7.83 -21.62
N LEU A 68 1.76 -8.97 -22.31
CA LEU A 68 2.56 -9.24 -23.51
C LEU A 68 2.16 -8.37 -24.70
N LYS A 69 0.86 -8.02 -24.82
CA LYS A 69 0.36 -7.12 -25.87
C LYS A 69 0.44 -5.65 -25.52
N SER A 70 0.61 -5.31 -24.24
CA SER A 70 0.62 -3.91 -23.81
C SER A 70 1.87 -3.21 -24.35
N PRO A 71 1.72 -1.99 -24.91
CA PRO A 71 2.88 -1.22 -25.36
C PRO A 71 3.82 -1.01 -24.17
N ALA A 72 5.13 -1.22 -24.39
CA ALA A 72 6.11 -0.94 -23.37
C ALA A 72 5.98 0.54 -22.97
N GLY A 73 5.53 0.80 -21.74
CA GLY A 73 5.34 2.15 -21.24
C GLY A 73 6.63 2.98 -21.37
N GLY A 74 6.47 4.29 -21.56
CA GLY A 74 7.58 5.22 -21.74
C GLY A 74 8.59 5.12 -20.59
N TYR A 75 9.75 4.54 -20.88
CA TYR A 75 10.86 4.41 -19.94
C TYR A 75 11.49 5.79 -19.71
N GLN A 76 11.27 6.39 -18.53
CA GLN A 76 11.85 7.69 -18.22
C GLN A 76 13.16 7.63 -17.41
N ARG A 77 13.47 6.50 -16.75
CA ARG A 77 14.78 6.06 -16.17
C ARG A 77 14.56 4.89 -15.19
N GLY A 78 15.55 4.00 -15.02
CA GLY A 78 15.57 2.98 -13.95
C GLY A 78 15.43 1.52 -14.42
N TRP A 79 14.71 0.68 -13.67
CA TRP A 79 14.39 -0.68 -14.10
C TRP A 79 13.17 -0.70 -15.03
N SER A 80 13.14 -1.63 -16.00
CA SER A 80 11.93 -1.86 -16.79
C SER A 80 10.79 -2.35 -15.89
N TRP A 81 9.54 -2.05 -16.26
CA TRP A 81 8.36 -2.49 -15.51
C TRP A 81 8.34 -4.01 -15.29
N THR A 82 8.83 -4.78 -16.28
CA THR A 82 8.97 -6.24 -16.19
C THR A 82 9.93 -6.67 -15.09
N ARG A 83 11.13 -6.07 -15.04
CA ARG A 83 12.14 -6.39 -14.01
C ARG A 83 11.62 -6.02 -12.63
N SER A 84 11.08 -4.80 -12.48
CA SER A 84 10.50 -4.36 -11.20
C SER A 84 9.34 -5.24 -10.74
N GLY A 85 8.43 -5.60 -11.65
CA GLY A 85 7.29 -6.46 -11.33
C GLY A 85 7.70 -7.86 -10.91
N ILE A 86 8.61 -8.50 -11.65
CA ILE A 86 9.13 -9.83 -11.29
C ILE A 86 9.83 -9.79 -9.94
N THR A 87 10.69 -8.79 -9.70
CA THR A 87 11.44 -8.68 -8.44
C THR A 87 10.52 -8.42 -7.25
N ILE A 88 9.56 -7.49 -7.37
CA ILE A 88 8.58 -7.22 -6.30
C ILE A 88 7.73 -8.46 -6.05
N GLY A 89 7.30 -9.16 -7.10
CA GLY A 89 6.54 -10.41 -6.98
C GLY A 89 7.30 -11.49 -6.23
N LEU A 90 8.57 -11.75 -6.60
CA LEU A 90 9.43 -12.71 -5.91
C LEU A 90 9.65 -12.33 -4.44
N ILE A 91 9.88 -11.05 -4.16
CA ILE A 91 10.02 -10.55 -2.77
C ILE A 91 8.71 -10.76 -2.00
N ALA A 92 7.56 -10.44 -2.59
CA ALA A 92 6.26 -10.61 -1.96
C ALA A 92 5.95 -12.08 -1.65
N THR A 93 6.26 -12.98 -2.59
CA THR A 93 6.09 -14.43 -2.40
C THR A 93 7.02 -14.98 -1.33
N ALA A 94 8.29 -14.55 -1.29
CA ALA A 94 9.24 -14.97 -0.25
C ALA A 94 8.92 -14.37 1.12
N ALA A 95 8.38 -13.15 1.17
CA ALA A 95 8.04 -12.46 2.42
C ALA A 95 7.00 -13.23 3.25
N TRP A 96 6.05 -13.89 2.60
CA TRP A 96 4.99 -14.60 3.31
C TRP A 96 5.49 -15.77 4.16
N PRO A 97 6.15 -16.82 3.62
CA PRO A 97 6.61 -17.93 4.46
C PRO A 97 7.54 -17.45 5.57
N ILE A 98 8.39 -16.45 5.30
CA ILE A 98 9.28 -15.88 6.31
C ILE A 98 8.48 -15.19 7.43
N SER A 99 7.44 -14.42 7.09
CA SER A 99 6.53 -13.81 8.07
C SER A 99 5.74 -14.87 8.85
N ALA A 100 5.22 -15.90 8.17
CA ALA A 100 4.44 -16.99 8.77
C ALA A 100 5.25 -17.76 9.81
N LEU A 101 6.53 -18.04 9.54
CA LEU A 101 7.46 -18.67 10.49
C LEU A 101 7.65 -17.87 11.79
N THR A 102 7.35 -16.57 11.78
CA THR A 102 7.41 -15.70 12.97
C THR A 102 6.06 -15.53 13.66
N GLY A 103 5.03 -16.29 13.26
CA GLY A 103 3.67 -16.25 13.81
C GLY A 103 2.74 -15.23 13.13
N ARG A 104 3.17 -14.59 12.04
CA ARG A 104 2.38 -13.61 11.29
C ARG A 104 2.00 -14.15 9.91
N GLU A 105 0.78 -14.67 9.81
CA GLU A 105 0.19 -15.24 8.60
C GLU A 105 -0.29 -14.18 7.60
N TYR A 106 0.61 -13.29 7.20
CA TYR A 106 0.32 -12.27 6.20
C TYR A 106 1.57 -11.90 5.38
N GLY A 107 1.37 -11.49 4.13
CA GLY A 107 2.45 -11.04 3.25
C GLY A 107 2.94 -9.60 3.54
N LEU A 108 3.38 -8.91 2.48
CA LEU A 108 3.86 -7.53 2.58
C LEU A 108 2.73 -6.58 3.02
N SER A 109 3.02 -5.75 4.03
CA SER A 109 2.14 -4.67 4.50
C SER A 109 2.97 -3.62 5.21
N ILE A 110 2.55 -2.35 5.13
CA ILE A 110 3.25 -1.22 5.78
C ILE A 110 2.49 -0.67 6.97
N THR A 111 1.15 -0.75 6.94
CA THR A 111 0.26 -0.23 7.99
C THR A 111 0.52 -0.89 9.35
N GLU A 112 0.66 -2.21 9.38
CA GLU A 112 0.85 -2.98 10.61
C GLU A 112 2.24 -2.74 11.24
N PRO A 113 3.37 -2.82 10.51
CA PRO A 113 4.68 -2.43 11.04
C PRO A 113 4.74 -1.03 11.64
N ILE A 114 4.01 -0.08 11.04
CA ILE A 114 3.98 1.29 11.57
C ILE A 114 3.30 1.30 12.94
N ARG A 115 2.21 0.55 13.12
CA ARG A 115 1.52 0.44 14.41
C ARG A 115 2.39 -0.23 15.48
N THR A 116 3.06 -1.33 15.14
CA THR A 116 3.91 -2.06 16.08
C THR A 116 5.12 -1.24 16.51
N ILE A 117 5.77 -0.55 15.56
CA ILE A 117 6.90 0.34 15.86
C ILE A 117 6.44 1.56 16.66
N SER A 118 5.34 2.21 16.29
CA SER A 118 4.83 3.35 17.07
C SER A 118 4.42 2.93 18.48
N GLY A 119 3.79 1.75 18.62
CA GLY A 119 3.46 1.17 19.92
C GLY A 119 4.71 0.96 20.76
N PHE A 120 5.73 0.29 20.22
CA PHE A 120 7.03 0.12 20.89
C PHE A 120 7.67 1.46 21.29
N LEU A 121 7.62 2.48 20.43
CA LEU A 121 8.17 3.80 20.74
C LEU A 121 7.44 4.52 21.88
N PHE A 122 6.14 4.28 22.05
CA PHE A 122 5.35 4.90 23.10
C PHE A 122 5.34 4.11 24.42
N THR A 123 5.32 2.78 24.37
CA THR A 123 5.21 1.92 25.56
C THR A 123 6.55 1.36 26.03
N GLY A 124 7.56 1.33 25.16
CA GLY A 124 8.85 0.68 25.41
C GLY A 124 8.79 -0.86 25.37
N GLU A 125 7.65 -1.45 25.02
CA GLU A 125 7.44 -2.89 25.11
C GLU A 125 7.97 -3.63 23.87
N THR A 126 9.04 -4.40 24.04
CA THR A 126 9.72 -5.11 22.95
C THR A 126 8.90 -6.26 22.37
N SER A 127 7.90 -6.76 23.11
CA SER A 127 6.99 -7.82 22.67
C SER A 127 6.16 -7.41 21.45
N LEU A 128 5.96 -6.10 21.23
CA LEU A 128 5.22 -5.55 20.10
C LEU A 128 6.00 -5.63 18.78
N LEU A 129 7.31 -5.83 18.82
CA LEU A 129 8.14 -5.88 17.61
C LEU A 129 7.94 -7.22 16.89
N THR A 130 7.40 -7.14 15.67
CA THR A 130 7.18 -8.31 14.81
C THR A 130 8.17 -8.31 13.65
N TRP A 131 8.16 -9.38 12.85
CA TRP A 131 8.87 -9.42 11.57
C TRP A 131 8.56 -8.20 10.69
N GLY A 132 7.31 -7.75 10.70
CA GLY A 132 6.88 -6.55 9.98
C GLY A 132 7.67 -5.30 10.39
N SER A 133 7.92 -5.12 11.69
CA SER A 133 8.72 -4.00 12.21
C SER A 133 10.13 -3.99 11.60
N PHE A 134 10.80 -5.15 11.56
CA PHE A 134 12.13 -5.27 10.97
C PHE A 134 12.12 -5.10 9.44
N MET A 135 11.09 -5.59 8.77
CA MET A 135 10.89 -5.37 7.33
C MET A 135 10.79 -3.87 7.01
N TRP A 136 10.10 -3.08 7.85
CA TRP A 136 9.97 -1.64 7.66
C TRP A 136 11.31 -0.90 7.83
N VAL A 137 12.10 -1.28 8.83
CA VAL A 137 13.48 -0.76 8.99
C VAL A 137 14.34 -1.13 7.78
N GLY A 138 14.25 -2.37 7.31
CA GLY A 138 14.93 -2.86 6.12
C GLY A 138 14.53 -2.10 4.85
N LEU A 139 13.25 -1.73 4.71
CA LEU A 139 12.75 -0.92 3.60
C LEU A 139 13.43 0.45 3.56
N ILE A 140 13.52 1.14 4.70
CA ILE A 140 14.16 2.46 4.79
C ILE A 140 15.66 2.34 4.51
N ALA A 141 16.34 1.37 5.13
CA ALA A 141 17.76 1.13 4.92
C ALA A 141 18.06 0.78 3.45
N GLY A 142 17.27 -0.10 2.84
CA GLY A 142 17.39 -0.49 1.44
C GLY A 142 17.16 0.69 0.49
N ALA A 143 16.12 1.50 0.74
CA ALA A 143 15.86 2.70 -0.05
C ALA A 143 17.01 3.72 0.05
N TYR A 144 17.61 3.88 1.24
CA TYR A 144 18.76 4.75 1.44
C TYR A 144 20.01 4.25 0.70
N VAL A 145 20.34 2.96 0.81
CA VAL A 145 21.48 2.35 0.11
C VAL A 145 21.31 2.48 -1.40
N ALA A 146 20.12 2.20 -1.93
CA ALA A 146 19.80 2.34 -3.35
C ALA A 146 19.90 3.81 -3.83
N ALA A 147 19.35 4.76 -3.08
CA ALA A 147 19.43 6.17 -3.45
C ALA A 147 20.89 6.68 -3.46
N ARG A 148 21.72 6.19 -2.54
CA ARG A 148 23.13 6.58 -2.44
C ARG A 148 23.99 5.92 -3.52
N SER A 149 23.76 4.65 -3.85
CA SER A 149 24.50 3.95 -4.92
C SER A 149 24.26 4.55 -6.31
N HIS A 150 23.07 5.09 -6.54
CA HIS A 150 22.71 5.77 -7.80
C HIS A 150 22.96 7.28 -7.79
N GLY A 151 23.48 7.85 -6.70
CA GLY A 151 23.75 9.29 -6.58
C GLY A 151 22.49 10.17 -6.58
N GLU A 152 21.31 9.59 -6.30
CA GLU A 152 20.02 10.28 -6.29
C GLU A 152 19.64 10.81 -4.90
N PHE A 153 20.42 10.44 -3.88
CA PHE A 153 20.19 10.90 -2.52
C PHE A 153 20.36 12.41 -2.39
N ALA A 154 19.27 13.11 -2.06
CA ALA A 154 19.28 14.54 -1.81
C ALA A 154 18.29 14.91 -0.70
N TRP A 155 18.76 15.73 0.24
CA TRP A 155 17.87 16.39 1.20
C TRP A 155 17.05 17.45 0.44
N ARG A 156 15.75 17.17 0.34
CA ARG A 156 14.76 18.07 -0.28
C ARG A 156 13.70 18.43 0.75
N ALA A 157 13.60 19.71 1.06
CA ALA A 157 12.57 20.30 1.89
C ALA A 157 11.66 21.17 1.02
N PRO A 158 10.38 20.79 0.84
CA PRO A 158 9.44 21.64 0.13
C PRO A 158 9.03 22.84 1.02
N GLY A 159 8.43 23.88 0.41
CA GLY A 159 7.92 25.03 1.16
C GLY A 159 6.84 24.64 2.19
N ALA A 160 6.64 25.50 3.20
CA ALA A 160 5.77 25.24 4.35
C ALA A 160 4.36 24.75 3.97
N GLN A 161 3.73 25.36 2.95
CA GLN A 161 2.41 24.95 2.48
C GLN A 161 2.38 23.48 2.01
N ARG A 162 3.40 23.03 1.27
CA ARG A 162 3.51 21.64 0.81
C ARG A 162 3.81 20.67 1.96
N LEU A 163 4.51 21.12 3.01
CA LEU A 163 4.70 20.32 4.22
C LEU A 163 3.38 20.13 4.97
N LEU A 164 2.57 21.18 5.11
CA LEU A 164 1.23 21.06 5.71
C LEU A 164 0.31 20.16 4.90
N GLN A 165 0.34 20.27 3.56
CA GLN A 165 -0.37 19.33 2.69
C GLN A 165 0.11 17.89 2.86
N ALA A 166 1.41 17.67 2.97
CA ALA A 166 1.97 16.34 3.21
C ALA A 166 1.53 15.77 4.56
N LEU A 167 1.53 16.59 5.61
CA LEU A 167 1.05 16.20 6.95
C LEU A 167 -0.44 15.82 6.91
N GLY A 168 -1.28 16.68 6.32
CA GLY A 168 -2.72 16.45 6.21
C GLY A 168 -3.05 15.23 5.35
N GLY A 169 -2.36 15.06 4.22
CA GLY A 169 -2.49 13.87 3.37
C GLY A 169 -2.06 12.60 4.09
N GLY A 170 -0.94 12.65 4.83
CA GLY A 170 -0.49 11.56 5.69
C GLY A 170 -1.55 11.17 6.73
N LEU A 171 -2.12 12.16 7.42
CA LEU A 171 -3.18 11.94 8.42
C LEU A 171 -4.41 11.26 7.81
N LEU A 172 -4.89 11.75 6.67
CA LEU A 172 -6.02 11.14 5.96
C LEU A 172 -5.71 9.71 5.52
N MET A 173 -4.50 9.46 5.03
CA MET A 173 -4.05 8.11 4.67
C MET A 173 -3.98 7.18 5.90
N GLY A 174 -3.49 7.69 7.05
CA GLY A 174 -3.41 6.93 8.30
C GLY A 174 -4.78 6.56 8.83
N VAL A 175 -5.72 7.51 8.84
CA VAL A 175 -7.12 7.25 9.23
C VAL A 175 -7.77 6.27 8.27
N GLY A 176 -7.64 6.48 6.95
CA GLY A 176 -8.18 5.58 5.94
C GLY A 176 -7.64 4.15 6.05
N ALA A 177 -6.33 4.00 6.24
CA ALA A 177 -5.69 2.70 6.45
C ALA A 177 -6.13 2.04 7.76
N GLY A 178 -6.30 2.85 8.82
CA GLY A 178 -6.88 2.45 10.09
C GLY A 178 -8.31 1.94 9.94
N ILE A 179 -9.16 2.57 9.13
CA ILE A 179 -10.53 2.09 8.90
C ILE A 179 -10.52 0.84 8.01
N ALA A 180 -9.82 0.88 6.88
CA ALA A 180 -9.80 -0.19 5.88
C ALA A 180 -9.10 -1.48 6.35
N GLY A 181 -8.16 -1.39 7.30
CA GLY A 181 -7.39 -2.55 7.77
C GLY A 181 -6.16 -2.87 6.94
N GLY A 182 -5.70 -1.91 6.15
CA GLY A 182 -4.53 -2.08 5.32
C GLY A 182 -4.19 -0.85 4.49
N CYS A 183 -3.10 -0.93 3.75
CA CYS A 183 -2.68 0.07 2.78
C CYS A 183 -2.77 -0.50 1.36
N ASN A 184 -2.34 0.28 0.37
CA ASN A 184 -2.20 -0.16 -1.02
C ASN A 184 -1.30 -1.41 -1.18
N ILE A 185 -0.26 -1.56 -0.35
CA ILE A 185 0.61 -2.75 -0.38
C ILE A 185 -0.12 -3.95 0.23
N GLY A 186 -0.75 -3.77 1.40
CA GLY A 186 -1.51 -4.83 2.06
C GLY A 186 -2.69 -5.32 1.22
N HIS A 187 -3.59 -4.42 0.80
CA HIS A 187 -4.76 -4.81 0.02
C HIS A 187 -4.42 -5.05 -1.45
N GLY A 188 -3.65 -4.18 -2.09
CA GLY A 188 -3.40 -4.26 -3.53
C GLY A 188 -2.35 -5.31 -3.91
N LEU A 189 -1.19 -5.33 -3.26
CA LEU A 189 -0.11 -6.27 -3.60
C LEU A 189 -0.24 -7.63 -2.92
N THR A 190 -0.81 -7.70 -1.72
CA THR A 190 -0.97 -8.97 -0.99
C THR A 190 -2.40 -9.50 -1.07
N GLY A 191 -3.41 -8.68 -0.80
CA GLY A 191 -4.81 -9.12 -0.67
C GLY A 191 -5.55 -9.41 -1.98
N VAL A 192 -5.34 -8.62 -3.04
CA VAL A 192 -5.99 -8.84 -4.34
C VAL A 192 -5.53 -10.14 -5.02
N PRO A 193 -4.24 -10.52 -5.02
CA PRO A 193 -3.79 -11.82 -5.51
C PRO A 193 -4.39 -13.02 -4.76
N LEU A 194 -4.87 -12.80 -3.53
CA LEU A 194 -5.58 -13.79 -2.72
C LEU A 194 -7.09 -13.79 -2.94
N PHE A 195 -7.57 -13.00 -3.91
CA PHE A 195 -8.99 -12.86 -4.22
C PHE A 195 -9.85 -12.34 -3.06
N GLY A 196 -9.26 -11.67 -2.07
CA GLY A 196 -10.00 -11.14 -0.93
C GLY A 196 -10.96 -10.03 -1.37
N LEU A 197 -12.27 -10.21 -1.15
CA LEU A 197 -13.27 -9.23 -1.57
C LEU A 197 -13.08 -7.89 -0.85
N SER A 198 -12.73 -7.93 0.44
CA SER A 198 -12.35 -6.74 1.22
C SER A 198 -11.14 -6.01 0.64
N SER A 199 -10.19 -6.75 0.07
CA SER A 199 -8.98 -6.16 -0.53
C SER A 199 -9.26 -5.57 -1.90
N VAL A 200 -10.15 -6.18 -2.69
CA VAL A 200 -10.62 -5.61 -3.96
C VAL A 200 -11.39 -4.32 -3.70
N THR A 201 -12.37 -4.33 -2.78
CA THR A 201 -13.15 -3.13 -2.45
C THR A 201 -12.28 -2.02 -1.85
N ALA A 202 -11.37 -2.35 -0.93
CA ALA A 202 -10.41 -1.37 -0.39
C ALA A 202 -9.51 -0.80 -1.49
N THR A 203 -9.01 -1.63 -2.41
CA THR A 203 -8.17 -1.16 -3.52
C THR A 203 -8.93 -0.23 -4.46
N LEU A 204 -10.19 -0.55 -4.80
CA LEU A 204 -11.05 0.34 -5.58
C LEU A 204 -11.31 1.66 -4.84
N GLY A 205 -11.56 1.62 -3.53
CA GLY A 205 -11.71 2.80 -2.70
C GLY A 205 -10.45 3.68 -2.68
N ILE A 206 -9.26 3.08 -2.62
CA ILE A 206 -7.98 3.79 -2.73
C ILE A 206 -7.85 4.47 -4.10
N ILE A 207 -8.17 3.77 -5.19
CA ILE A 207 -8.12 4.33 -6.55
C ILE A 207 -9.07 5.53 -6.68
N LEU A 208 -10.31 5.38 -6.22
CA LEU A 208 -11.30 6.47 -6.24
C LEU A 208 -10.86 7.64 -5.36
N GLY A 209 -10.30 7.37 -4.18
CA GLY A 209 -9.77 8.40 -3.28
C GLY A 209 -8.62 9.18 -3.91
N VAL A 210 -7.70 8.51 -4.61
CA VAL A 210 -6.63 9.18 -5.36
C VAL A 210 -7.21 10.02 -6.49
N TRP A 211 -8.20 9.50 -7.24
CA TRP A 211 -8.83 10.22 -8.34
C TRP A 211 -9.51 11.51 -7.86
N VAL A 212 -10.29 11.42 -6.79
CA VAL A 212 -10.92 12.58 -6.14
C VAL A 212 -9.86 13.55 -5.60
N GLY A 213 -8.82 13.06 -4.93
CA GLY A 213 -7.75 13.90 -4.40
C GLY A 213 -7.01 14.67 -5.49
N VAL A 214 -6.70 14.03 -6.62
CA VAL A 214 -6.10 14.67 -7.79
C VAL A 214 -7.04 15.72 -8.37
N TYR A 215 -8.32 15.39 -8.54
CA TYR A 215 -9.31 16.33 -9.06
C TYR A 215 -9.46 17.57 -8.16
N LEU A 216 -9.49 17.40 -6.83
CA LEU A 216 -9.63 18.52 -5.89
C LEU A 216 -8.37 19.40 -5.84
N LEU A 217 -7.17 18.81 -5.94
CA LEU A 217 -5.92 19.57 -5.85
C LEU A 217 -5.52 20.25 -7.16
N PHE A 218 -5.85 19.64 -8.31
CA PHE A 218 -5.38 20.09 -9.62
C PHE A 218 -6.50 20.52 -10.58
N GLY A 219 -7.77 20.39 -10.20
CA GLY A 219 -8.92 20.72 -11.04
C GLY A 219 -9.02 19.87 -12.33
N SER A 220 -9.76 20.35 -13.34
CA SER A 220 -9.88 19.69 -14.66
C SER A 220 -8.60 19.75 -15.51
N ILE A 221 -7.64 20.62 -15.16
CA ILE A 221 -6.41 20.87 -15.93
C ILE A 221 -5.54 19.61 -16.04
N ALA A 222 -5.62 18.70 -15.06
CA ALA A 222 -4.93 17.41 -15.08
C ALA A 222 -5.54 16.41 -16.09
N PHE A 223 -6.84 16.51 -16.38
CA PHE A 223 -7.55 15.59 -17.28
C PHE A 223 -7.67 16.12 -18.71
N GLU A 224 -7.58 17.43 -18.90
CA GLU A 224 -7.58 18.06 -20.23
C GLU A 224 -6.25 17.87 -20.99
N ARG A 225 -5.14 17.66 -20.28
CA ARG A 225 -3.86 17.26 -20.90
C ARG A 225 -3.87 15.76 -21.21
N GLY A 226 -4.66 15.37 -22.21
CA GLY A 226 -4.50 14.08 -22.88
C GLY A 226 -3.06 13.88 -23.40
N PRO A 227 -2.67 12.65 -23.74
CA PRO A 227 -1.27 12.22 -23.95
C PRO A 227 -0.51 12.88 -25.12
N ARG A 228 -1.04 13.93 -25.75
CA ARG A 228 -0.44 14.57 -26.93
C ARG A 228 0.79 15.44 -26.65
N ASN A 229 1.02 15.87 -25.41
CA ASN A 229 2.09 16.84 -25.13
C ASN A 229 3.37 16.24 -24.52
N ALA A 230 3.45 14.93 -24.31
CA ALA A 230 4.67 14.27 -23.81
C ALA A 230 5.77 14.07 -24.88
N GLN A 231 5.51 14.47 -26.14
CA GLN A 231 6.49 14.38 -27.25
C GLN A 231 7.22 15.70 -27.54
N ARG A 232 6.96 16.77 -26.79
CA ARG A 232 7.61 18.08 -27.00
C ARG A 232 8.03 18.70 -25.66
N ALA A 233 9.04 18.12 -25.02
CA ALA A 233 9.85 18.79 -24.02
C ALA A 233 11.21 18.09 -23.94
#